data_AF-A0A4Q0M411-F1
#
_entry.id   AF-A0A4Q0M411-F1
#
_cell.length_a   1.000
_cell.length_b   1.000
_cell.length_c   1.000
_cell.angle_alpha   90.00
_cell.angle_beta   90.00
_cell.angle_gamma   90.00
#
_symmetry.space_group_name_H-M   'P 1'
#
loop_
_entity.id
_entity.type
_entity.pdbx_description
1 polymer ?
#
loop_
_entity_poly.entity_id
_entity_poly.type
_entity_poly.pdbx_seq_one_letter_code
_entity_poly.pdbx_strand_id
1 'polypeptide(L)'
;MADARTYALEPGWPLLRPTDEAPSIDDAQTAPTAEQLLPQILQLAPRGAAWGTDEAGSRDGVSPVMAQYWGAIAAWTADLNVRESEAAAQAFPSLADEDGLAAWERELGIAQPAATIAARLATVRIRAQGVASVAPADFILLARLGGAVVTVEEPGQFQIGSSLLGPSFDQGTPSDEALAEIDMIADANAWSVFHLKVEDPGVFEGVAELRRALAPFVPLHVRLVVIEARARLTLSGLPLTLLSKPLTLG
;
A
#
# COMPACT_ATOMS: atom_id res chain seq x y z
N MET A 1 -22.91 14.16 -24.60
CA MET A 1 -22.09 13.25 -23.78
C MET A 1 -20.80 13.98 -23.49
N ALA A 2 -20.63 14.51 -22.28
CA ALA A 2 -19.38 15.15 -21.88
C ALA A 2 -18.36 14.07 -21.51
N ASP A 3 -17.14 14.17 -22.04
CA ASP A 3 -16.04 13.27 -21.69
C ASP A 3 -15.79 13.29 -20.19
N ALA A 4 -15.76 12.12 -19.56
CA ALA A 4 -15.38 11.96 -18.17
C ALA A 4 -13.96 12.51 -17.99
N ARG A 5 -13.83 13.65 -17.29
CA ARG A 5 -12.52 14.23 -16.99
C ARG A 5 -11.82 13.30 -16.01
N THR A 6 -10.83 12.57 -16.51
CA THR A 6 -9.95 11.75 -15.68
C THR A 6 -8.95 12.69 -15.02
N TYR A 7 -9.09 12.91 -13.71
CA TYR A 7 -8.11 13.65 -12.94
C TYR A 7 -6.90 12.73 -12.70
N ALA A 8 -5.88 12.84 -13.55
CA ALA A 8 -4.58 12.26 -13.26
C ALA A 8 -3.92 13.12 -12.17
N LEU A 9 -3.69 12.55 -10.98
CA LEU A 9 -2.91 13.22 -9.94
C LEU A 9 -1.52 13.57 -10.50
N GLU A 10 -1.22 14.87 -10.62
CA GLU A 10 0.10 15.36 -11.01
C GLU A 10 1.17 14.74 -10.10
N PRO A 11 2.32 14.31 -10.64
CA PRO A 11 3.42 13.81 -9.83
C PRO A 11 3.88 14.89 -8.83
N GLY A 12 3.67 14.66 -7.53
CA GLY A 12 4.25 15.49 -6.46
C GLY A 12 3.29 16.17 -5.47
N TRP A 13 1.97 15.94 -5.53
CA TRP A 13 1.04 16.56 -4.56
C TRP A 13 -0.11 15.63 -4.11
N PRO A 14 -0.43 15.59 -2.80
CA PRO A 14 0.48 15.59 -1.66
C PRO A 14 0.89 14.14 -1.37
N LEU A 15 2.11 13.95 -0.87
CA LEU A 15 2.82 12.67 -0.70
C LEU A 15 3.58 12.25 -1.96
N LEU A 16 4.90 12.13 -1.80
CA LEU A 16 5.76 11.32 -2.65
C LEU A 16 4.96 10.05 -2.98
N ARG A 17 4.64 9.82 -4.25
CA ARG A 17 4.17 8.51 -4.66
C ARG A 17 5.22 7.54 -4.14
N PRO A 18 4.87 6.59 -3.26
CA PRO A 18 5.75 5.46 -3.03
C PRO A 18 6.10 4.93 -4.42
N THR A 19 7.38 4.74 -4.69
CA THR A 19 7.79 4.09 -5.93
C THR A 19 7.03 2.77 -6.00
N ASP A 20 6.54 2.41 -7.20
CA ASP A 20 5.79 1.15 -7.37
C ASP A 20 6.63 -0.06 -6.93
N GLU A 21 7.96 0.09 -6.95
CA GLU A 21 8.94 -0.82 -6.39
C GLU A 21 9.37 -0.37 -4.99
N ALA A 22 9.17 -1.22 -3.99
CA ALA A 22 9.70 -1.00 -2.65
C ALA A 22 11.24 -1.01 -2.70
N PRO A 23 11.93 -0.16 -1.93
CA PRO A 23 13.39 -0.21 -1.87
C PRO A 23 13.82 -1.61 -1.39
N SER A 24 14.83 -2.18 -2.05
CA SER A 24 15.45 -3.42 -1.60
C SER A 24 16.01 -3.22 -0.20
N ILE A 25 15.65 -4.13 0.71
CA ILE A 25 16.28 -4.22 2.03
C ILE A 25 17.51 -5.13 1.99
N ASP A 26 17.70 -5.90 0.91
CA ASP A 26 18.84 -6.79 0.75
C ASP A 26 20.11 -5.97 0.52
N ASP A 27 21.01 -6.04 1.48
CA ASP A 27 22.36 -5.49 1.40
C ASP A 27 23.42 -6.50 1.85
N ALA A 28 24.69 -6.09 1.80
CA ALA A 28 25.80 -6.95 2.20
C ALA A 28 25.79 -7.34 3.70
N GLN A 29 25.04 -6.60 4.54
CA GLN A 29 24.90 -6.87 5.97
C GLN A 29 23.72 -7.80 6.28
N THR A 30 22.77 -7.95 5.35
CA THR A 30 21.59 -8.80 5.51
C THR A 30 21.97 -10.29 5.58
N ALA A 31 22.94 -10.72 4.76
CA ALA A 31 23.42 -12.11 4.73
C ALA A 31 24.94 -12.21 4.46
N PRO A 32 25.80 -11.66 5.35
CA PRO A 32 27.24 -11.68 5.14
C PRO A 32 27.80 -13.08 5.36
N THR A 33 28.88 -13.43 4.65
CA THR A 33 29.62 -14.67 4.93
C THR A 33 30.65 -14.47 6.05
N ALA A 34 31.06 -15.56 6.68
CA ALA A 34 32.12 -15.53 7.70
C ALA A 34 33.42 -14.91 7.15
N GLU A 35 33.75 -15.16 5.88
CA GLU A 35 34.92 -14.60 5.21
C GLU A 35 34.81 -13.08 5.02
N GLN A 36 33.62 -12.56 4.77
CA GLN A 36 33.37 -11.12 4.63
C GLN A 36 33.44 -10.38 5.98
N LEU A 37 32.98 -11.01 7.06
CA LEU A 37 33.01 -10.42 8.40
C LEU A 37 34.37 -10.54 9.09
N LEU A 38 35.13 -11.57 8.78
CA LEU A 38 36.38 -11.87 9.46
C LEU A 38 37.36 -10.68 9.52
N PRO A 39 37.67 -9.95 8.42
CA PRO A 39 38.59 -8.81 8.51
C PRO A 39 38.11 -7.74 9.49
N GLN A 40 36.79 -7.50 9.57
CA GLN A 40 36.19 -6.52 10.47
C GLN A 40 36.30 -6.99 11.93
N ILE A 41 36.07 -8.28 12.17
CA ILE A 41 36.22 -8.89 13.50
C ILE A 41 37.68 -8.83 13.98
N LEU A 42 38.64 -9.12 13.10
CA LEU A 42 40.07 -9.03 13.43
C LEU A 42 40.52 -7.58 13.71
N GLN A 43 39.86 -6.57 13.13
CA GLN A 43 40.14 -5.17 13.45
C GLN A 43 39.67 -4.78 14.86
N LEU A 44 38.60 -5.40 15.36
CA LEU A 44 38.03 -5.18 16.69
C LEU A 44 38.66 -6.04 17.78
N ALA A 45 39.38 -7.09 17.41
CA ALA A 45 40.05 -7.99 18.34
C ALA A 45 41.17 -7.27 19.13
N PRO A 46 41.42 -7.68 20.40
CA PRO A 46 42.58 -7.21 21.14
C PRO A 46 43.86 -7.46 20.35
N ARG A 47 44.79 -6.49 20.35
CA ARG A 47 46.05 -6.56 19.59
C ARG A 47 47.09 -7.44 20.28
N GLY A 48 47.95 -8.07 19.48
CA GLY A 48 49.18 -8.73 19.94
C GLY A 48 49.26 -10.23 19.60
N ALA A 49 50.46 -10.80 19.81
CA ALA A 49 50.79 -12.16 19.42
C ALA A 49 49.91 -13.25 20.06
N ALA A 50 49.40 -13.01 21.27
CA ALA A 50 48.49 -13.93 21.95
C ALA A 50 47.16 -14.13 21.19
N TRP A 51 46.75 -13.14 20.40
CA TRP A 51 45.49 -13.12 19.66
C TRP A 51 45.66 -13.33 18.15
N GLY A 52 46.90 -13.25 17.65
CA GLY A 52 47.21 -13.34 16.22
C GLY A 52 46.65 -12.15 15.42
N THR A 53 46.64 -10.96 16.00
CA THR A 53 46.02 -9.76 15.41
C THR A 53 46.98 -8.58 15.36
N ASP A 54 48.29 -8.87 15.33
CA ASP A 54 49.30 -7.87 15.05
C ASP A 54 49.17 -7.33 13.61
N GLU A 55 49.84 -6.21 13.38
CA GLU A 55 49.57 -5.06 12.49
C GLU A 55 48.90 -5.28 11.11
N ALA A 56 48.84 -6.49 10.58
CA ALA A 56 48.27 -6.80 9.27
C ALA A 56 46.77 -7.16 9.27
N GLY A 57 46.17 -7.50 10.43
CA GLY A 57 44.76 -7.93 10.46
C GLY A 57 44.47 -9.16 9.58
N SER A 58 45.50 -9.98 9.32
CA SER A 58 45.43 -11.19 8.49
C SER A 58 45.51 -12.45 9.35
N ARG A 59 44.89 -13.53 8.86
CA ARG A 59 45.02 -14.88 9.45
C ARG A 59 46.40 -15.52 9.25
N ASP A 60 47.23 -14.98 8.36
CA ASP A 60 48.44 -15.64 7.87
C ASP A 60 49.54 -15.82 8.95
N GLY A 61 49.47 -15.09 10.06
CA GLY A 61 50.41 -15.19 11.20
C GLY A 61 49.83 -15.87 12.44
N VAL A 62 48.60 -16.37 12.39
CA VAL A 62 47.85 -16.80 13.57
C VAL A 62 48.05 -18.29 13.84
N SER A 63 48.10 -18.68 15.11
CA SER A 63 48.09 -20.11 15.46
C SER A 63 46.81 -20.78 14.88
N PRO A 64 46.87 -22.04 14.44
CA PRO A 64 45.70 -22.72 13.88
C PRO A 64 44.47 -22.69 14.78
N VAL A 65 44.69 -22.76 16.11
CA VAL A 65 43.62 -22.68 17.12
C VAL A 65 42.97 -21.30 17.13
N MET A 66 43.75 -20.23 17.12
CA MET A 66 43.19 -18.88 17.09
C MET A 66 42.54 -18.54 15.74
N ALA A 67 43.06 -19.07 14.63
CA ALA A 67 42.42 -18.92 13.32
C ALA A 67 41.03 -19.59 13.29
N GLN A 68 40.92 -20.79 13.88
CA GLN A 68 39.63 -21.48 14.06
C GLN A 68 38.70 -20.69 14.98
N TYR A 69 39.20 -20.18 16.10
CA TYR A 69 38.42 -19.35 17.02
C TYR A 69 37.82 -18.13 16.31
N TRP A 70 38.64 -17.33 15.61
CA TRP A 70 38.14 -16.16 14.88
C TRP A 70 37.21 -16.53 13.72
N GLY A 71 37.44 -17.68 13.08
CA GLY A 71 36.50 -18.24 12.11
C GLY A 71 35.14 -18.60 12.72
N ALA A 72 35.13 -19.21 13.90
CA ALA A 72 33.90 -19.54 14.62
C ALA A 72 33.14 -18.29 15.07
N ILE A 73 33.85 -17.27 15.57
CA ILE A 73 33.24 -15.97 15.90
C ILE A 73 32.63 -15.33 14.64
N ALA A 74 33.35 -15.30 13.52
CA ALA A 74 32.84 -14.73 12.27
C ALA A 74 31.62 -15.49 11.71
N ALA A 75 31.64 -16.82 11.78
CA ALA A 75 30.50 -17.64 11.38
C ALA A 75 29.28 -17.39 12.29
N TRP A 76 29.49 -17.29 13.60
CA TRP A 76 28.41 -16.97 14.54
C TRP A 76 27.84 -15.57 14.30
N THR A 77 28.68 -14.56 14.07
CA THR A 77 28.20 -13.19 13.76
C THR A 77 27.47 -13.13 12.41
N ALA A 78 27.89 -13.91 11.41
CA ALA A 78 27.16 -14.04 10.14
C ALA A 78 25.76 -14.63 10.35
N ASP A 79 25.66 -15.74 11.08
CA ASP A 79 24.37 -16.36 11.45
C ASP A 79 23.48 -15.40 12.25
N LEU A 80 24.07 -14.61 13.17
CA LEU A 80 23.32 -13.61 13.93
C LEU A 80 22.76 -12.50 13.02
N ASN A 81 23.56 -11.95 12.09
CA ASN A 81 23.09 -10.91 11.16
C ASN A 81 21.91 -11.40 10.31
N VAL A 82 21.96 -12.65 9.83
CA VAL A 82 20.85 -13.24 9.06
C VAL A 82 19.58 -13.27 9.91
N ARG A 83 19.65 -13.81 11.13
CA ARG A 83 18.48 -13.93 12.02
C ARG A 83 17.94 -12.59 12.47
N GLU A 84 18.81 -11.62 12.75
CA GLU A 84 18.40 -10.26 13.11
C GLU A 84 17.74 -9.56 11.92
N SER A 85 18.27 -9.72 10.71
CA SER A 85 17.69 -9.18 9.49
C SER A 85 16.34 -9.82 9.17
N GLU A 86 16.22 -11.15 9.30
CA GLU A 86 14.96 -11.87 9.17
C GLU A 86 13.93 -11.38 10.19
N ALA A 87 14.30 -11.25 11.46
CA ALA A 87 13.42 -10.73 12.50
C ALA A 87 13.01 -9.27 12.25
N ALA A 88 13.94 -8.43 11.80
CA ALA A 88 13.65 -7.05 11.43
C ALA A 88 12.70 -6.96 10.23
N ALA A 89 12.85 -7.86 9.23
CA ALA A 89 11.93 -7.94 8.10
C ALA A 89 10.48 -8.22 8.54
N GLN A 90 10.27 -9.04 9.57
CA GLN A 90 8.94 -9.31 10.12
C GLN A 90 8.28 -8.07 10.76
N ALA A 91 9.07 -7.09 11.21
CA ALA A 91 8.56 -5.83 11.74
C ALA A 91 7.98 -4.91 10.64
N PHE A 92 8.18 -5.24 9.35
CA PHE A 92 7.59 -4.50 8.24
C PHE A 92 6.48 -5.33 7.60
N PRO A 93 5.23 -4.83 7.56
CA PRO A 93 4.11 -5.53 6.93
C PRO A 93 4.34 -5.95 5.49
N SER A 94 5.25 -5.28 4.76
CA SER A 94 5.56 -5.59 3.38
C SER A 94 6.46 -6.80 3.18
N LEU A 95 7.17 -7.20 4.23
CA LEU A 95 8.24 -8.21 4.21
C LEU A 95 7.98 -9.36 5.19
N ALA A 96 6.90 -9.25 5.98
CA ALA A 96 6.49 -10.31 6.89
C ALA A 96 6.14 -11.59 6.13
N ASP A 97 6.62 -12.72 6.65
CA ASP A 97 6.20 -14.04 6.22
C ASP A 97 4.79 -14.38 6.74
N GLU A 98 4.34 -15.62 6.56
CA GLU A 98 2.99 -16.03 6.97
C GLU A 98 2.74 -15.87 8.48
N ASP A 99 3.74 -16.14 9.32
CA ASP A 99 3.64 -16.07 10.78
C ASP A 99 3.65 -14.61 11.24
N GLY A 100 4.58 -13.80 10.70
CA GLY A 100 4.61 -12.35 10.92
C GLY A 100 3.30 -11.70 10.48
N LEU A 101 2.77 -12.10 9.33
CA LEU A 101 1.51 -11.58 8.80
C LEU A 101 0.32 -11.93 9.70
N ALA A 102 0.27 -13.15 10.23
CA ALA A 102 -0.76 -13.54 11.20
C ALA A 102 -0.68 -12.73 12.51
N ALA A 103 0.53 -12.35 12.95
CA ALA A 103 0.71 -11.46 14.09
C ALA A 103 0.18 -10.05 13.80
N TRP A 104 0.52 -9.48 12.64
CA TRP A 104 0.02 -8.19 12.18
C TRP A 104 -1.51 -8.15 12.07
N GLU A 105 -2.12 -9.18 11.51
CA GLU A 105 -3.58 -9.28 11.39
C GLU A 105 -4.28 -9.27 12.74
N ARG A 106 -3.69 -9.95 13.73
CA ARG A 106 -4.20 -9.96 15.11
C ARG A 106 -4.08 -8.59 15.75
N GLU A 107 -2.92 -7.93 15.62
CA GLU A 107 -2.67 -6.61 16.18
C GLU A 107 -3.61 -5.54 15.60
N LEU A 108 -3.86 -5.61 14.29
CA LEU A 108 -4.75 -4.68 13.57
C LEU A 108 -6.23 -5.06 13.65
N GLY A 109 -6.58 -6.13 14.37
CA GLY A 109 -7.97 -6.57 14.55
C GLY A 109 -8.64 -7.06 13.26
N ILE A 110 -7.89 -7.63 12.32
CA ILE A 110 -8.40 -8.18 11.07
C ILE A 110 -9.00 -9.57 11.36
N ALA A 111 -10.31 -9.60 11.61
CA ALA A 111 -11.01 -10.83 12.00
C ALA A 111 -11.19 -11.86 10.86
N GLN A 112 -11.18 -11.40 9.61
CA GLN A 112 -11.31 -12.25 8.42
C GLN A 112 -10.18 -11.89 7.46
N PRO A 113 -9.00 -12.53 7.61
CA PRO A 113 -7.90 -12.30 6.70
C PRO A 113 -8.31 -12.70 5.28
N ALA A 114 -7.69 -12.04 4.32
CA ALA A 114 -7.91 -12.34 2.92
C ALA A 114 -7.39 -13.75 2.56
N ALA A 115 -7.87 -14.32 1.46
CA ALA A 115 -7.57 -15.71 1.12
C ALA A 115 -6.12 -15.92 0.64
N THR A 116 -5.53 -14.92 -0.03
CA THR A 116 -4.16 -15.00 -0.58
C THR A 116 -3.17 -14.18 0.25
N ILE A 117 -1.89 -14.60 0.28
CA ILE A 117 -0.83 -13.85 0.97
C ILE A 117 -0.73 -12.41 0.45
N ALA A 118 -0.83 -12.23 -0.88
CA ALA A 118 -0.79 -10.90 -1.50
C ALA A 118 -1.94 -9.99 -1.01
N ALA A 119 -3.17 -10.51 -0.97
CA ALA A 119 -4.33 -9.77 -0.48
C ALA A 119 -4.25 -9.49 1.03
N ARG A 120 -3.70 -10.43 1.81
CA ARG A 120 -3.45 -10.25 3.24
C ARG A 120 -2.46 -9.13 3.49
N LEU A 121 -1.30 -9.15 2.81
CA LEU A 121 -0.29 -8.09 2.87
C LEU A 121 -0.88 -6.73 2.47
N ALA A 122 -1.64 -6.68 1.37
CA ALA A 122 -2.35 -5.47 0.94
C ALA A 122 -3.30 -4.95 2.03
N THR A 123 -4.10 -5.83 2.64
CA THR A 123 -5.04 -5.47 3.71
C THR A 123 -4.32 -4.93 4.94
N VAL A 124 -3.23 -5.59 5.37
CA VAL A 124 -2.42 -5.14 6.50
C VAL A 124 -1.79 -3.78 6.20
N ARG A 125 -1.23 -3.55 5.01
CA ARG A 125 -0.68 -2.24 4.60
C ARG A 125 -1.73 -1.14 4.67
N ILE A 126 -2.91 -1.40 4.10
CA ILE A 126 -4.05 -0.47 4.15
C ILE A 126 -4.42 -0.16 5.61
N ARG A 127 -4.51 -1.18 6.47
CA ARG A 127 -4.92 -1.02 7.87
C ARG A 127 -3.89 -0.29 8.71
N ALA A 128 -2.61 -0.62 8.56
CA ALA A 128 -1.52 0.02 9.28
C ALA A 128 -1.37 1.50 8.92
N GLN A 129 -1.51 1.84 7.64
CA GLN A 129 -1.40 3.23 7.15
C GLN A 129 -2.68 4.04 7.39
N GLY A 130 -3.85 3.38 7.35
CA GLY A 130 -5.15 4.05 7.41
C GLY A 130 -5.53 4.63 8.78
N VAL A 131 -4.78 4.32 9.85
CA VAL A 131 -5.00 4.94 11.17
C VAL A 131 -4.85 6.47 11.13
N ALA A 132 -4.06 6.99 10.18
CA ALA A 132 -3.79 8.42 10.04
C ALA A 132 -4.54 9.11 8.88
N SER A 133 -5.35 8.39 8.10
CA SER A 133 -6.02 8.98 6.93
C SER A 133 -7.20 9.87 7.34
N VAL A 134 -7.17 11.14 6.92
CA VAL A 134 -8.22 12.14 7.23
C VAL A 134 -8.78 12.77 5.95
N ALA A 135 -8.03 12.75 4.85
CA ALA A 135 -8.38 13.41 3.59
C ALA A 135 -8.73 12.42 2.46
N PRO A 136 -9.51 12.84 1.45
CA PRO A 136 -9.79 12.02 0.25
C PRO A 136 -8.53 11.58 -0.51
N ALA A 137 -7.47 12.40 -0.49
CA ALA A 137 -6.17 12.04 -1.09
C ALA A 137 -5.55 10.83 -0.38
N ASP A 138 -5.69 10.74 0.95
CA ASP A 138 -5.21 9.61 1.74
C ASP A 138 -5.97 8.33 1.36
N PHE A 139 -7.27 8.41 1.08
CA PHE A 139 -8.03 7.27 0.60
C PHE A 139 -7.51 6.74 -0.75
N ILE A 140 -7.20 7.64 -1.68
CA ILE A 140 -6.63 7.26 -2.98
C ILE A 140 -5.28 6.56 -2.77
N LEU A 141 -4.45 7.07 -1.86
CA LEU A 141 -3.18 6.44 -1.48
C LEU A 141 -3.41 5.04 -0.90
N LEU A 142 -4.33 4.88 0.05
CA LEU A 142 -4.66 3.59 0.67
C LEU A 142 -5.12 2.57 -0.37
N ALA A 143 -6.03 2.95 -1.27
CA ALA A 143 -6.47 2.05 -2.33
C ALA A 143 -5.33 1.63 -3.27
N ARG A 144 -4.40 2.56 -3.59
CA ARG A 144 -3.20 2.23 -4.36
C ARG A 144 -2.22 1.31 -3.61
N LEU A 145 -2.11 1.40 -2.29
CA LEU A 145 -1.31 0.45 -1.49
C LEU A 145 -1.84 -0.98 -1.61
N GLY A 146 -3.14 -1.15 -1.86
CA GLY A 146 -3.76 -2.43 -2.20
C GLY A 146 -3.63 -2.82 -3.67
N GLY A 147 -2.90 -2.06 -4.48
CA GLY A 147 -2.77 -2.26 -5.93
C GLY A 147 -3.96 -1.74 -6.74
N ALA A 148 -4.98 -1.14 -6.11
CA ALA A 148 -6.18 -0.72 -6.81
C ALA A 148 -6.03 0.65 -7.49
N VAL A 149 -6.71 0.83 -8.62
CA VAL A 149 -6.81 2.10 -9.33
C VAL A 149 -8.08 2.83 -8.88
N VAL A 150 -7.94 4.06 -8.39
CA VAL A 150 -9.08 4.88 -7.97
C VAL A 150 -9.36 5.97 -9.00
N THR A 151 -10.60 6.03 -9.45
CA THR A 151 -11.16 7.14 -10.21
C THR A 151 -12.20 7.85 -9.33
N VAL A 152 -12.00 9.14 -9.12
CA VAL A 152 -12.97 9.99 -8.41
C VAL A 152 -13.91 10.60 -9.45
N GLU A 153 -15.21 10.31 -9.33
CA GLU A 153 -16.23 10.93 -10.16
C GLU A 153 -17.05 11.92 -9.34
N GLU A 154 -17.10 13.16 -9.82
CA GLU A 154 -18.00 14.19 -9.32
C GLU A 154 -19.43 13.95 -9.84
N PRO A 155 -20.45 13.98 -8.97
CA PRO A 155 -21.85 13.87 -9.37
C PRO A 155 -22.20 14.95 -10.40
N GLY A 156 -23.04 14.60 -11.37
CA GLY A 156 -23.44 15.51 -12.44
C GLY A 156 -24.00 16.86 -11.94
N GLN A 157 -24.60 16.88 -10.75
CA GLN A 157 -25.13 18.10 -10.12
C GLN A 157 -24.07 19.12 -9.68
N PHE A 158 -22.79 18.74 -9.61
CA PHE A 158 -21.68 19.65 -9.28
C PHE A 158 -20.75 19.92 -10.47
N GLN A 159 -20.94 19.20 -11.59
CA GLN A 159 -20.15 19.42 -12.80
C GLN A 159 -20.40 20.83 -13.36
N ILE A 160 -19.34 21.63 -13.41
CA ILE A 160 -19.35 22.97 -14.01
C ILE A 160 -19.83 22.87 -15.47
N GLY A 161 -20.94 23.55 -15.79
CA GLY A 161 -21.54 23.58 -17.13
C GLY A 161 -22.54 22.45 -17.44
N SER A 162 -22.75 21.50 -16.53
CA SER A 162 -23.77 20.44 -16.65
C SER A 162 -24.79 20.45 -15.51
N SER A 163 -24.44 21.07 -14.39
CA SER A 163 -25.35 21.30 -13.27
C SER A 163 -26.46 22.28 -13.64
N LEU A 164 -27.71 21.89 -13.37
CA LEU A 164 -28.87 22.80 -13.40
C LEU A 164 -28.75 23.95 -12.39
N LEU A 165 -27.90 23.81 -11.37
CA LEU A 165 -27.58 24.86 -10.39
C LEU A 165 -26.53 25.85 -10.91
N GLY A 166 -25.98 25.61 -12.11
CA GLY A 166 -24.95 26.45 -12.70
C GLY A 166 -25.39 27.14 -13.99
N PRO A 167 -26.22 28.20 -13.91
CA PRO A 167 -26.05 29.31 -14.83
C PRO A 167 -25.82 30.60 -14.04
N SER A 168 -24.60 31.14 -14.14
CA SER A 168 -24.23 32.55 -13.89
C SER A 168 -24.73 33.23 -12.61
N PHE A 169 -23.82 33.74 -11.79
CA PHE A 169 -24.12 34.70 -10.70
C PHE A 169 -24.84 36.00 -11.16
N ASP A 170 -25.22 36.11 -12.44
CA ASP A 170 -25.97 37.20 -13.05
C ASP A 170 -27.46 36.88 -13.30
N GLN A 171 -27.92 35.66 -13.03
CA GLN A 171 -29.36 35.34 -13.07
C GLN A 171 -29.93 35.40 -11.65
N GLY A 172 -31.00 36.18 -11.48
CA GLY A 172 -31.54 36.62 -10.19
C GLY A 172 -31.95 35.51 -9.22
N THR A 173 -32.47 35.93 -8.06
CA THR A 173 -32.83 35.07 -6.93
C THR A 173 -33.51 33.77 -7.37
N PRO A 174 -33.06 32.59 -6.88
CA PRO A 174 -33.69 31.31 -7.21
C PRO A 174 -35.20 31.33 -6.92
N SER A 175 -35.99 30.66 -7.74
CA SER A 175 -37.42 30.48 -7.46
C SER A 175 -37.63 29.57 -6.23
N ASP A 176 -38.76 29.71 -5.55
CA ASP A 176 -39.13 28.84 -4.41
C ASP A 176 -39.16 27.35 -4.80
N GLU A 177 -39.46 27.05 -6.06
CA GLU A 177 -39.45 25.69 -6.60
C GLU A 177 -38.02 25.14 -6.75
N ALA A 178 -37.07 25.98 -7.16
CA ALA A 178 -35.64 25.62 -7.21
C ALA A 178 -35.06 25.46 -5.80
N LEU A 179 -35.49 26.27 -4.82
CA LEU A 179 -35.11 26.11 -3.42
C LEU A 179 -35.67 24.80 -2.83
N ALA A 180 -36.92 24.45 -3.14
CA ALA A 180 -37.52 23.18 -2.72
C ALA A 180 -36.81 21.96 -3.34
N GLU A 181 -36.31 22.07 -4.58
CA GLU A 181 -35.51 21.02 -5.20
C GLU A 181 -34.13 20.88 -4.52
N ILE A 182 -33.48 22.00 -4.17
CA ILE A 182 -32.24 22.00 -3.38
C ILE A 182 -32.45 21.37 -1.99
N ASP A 183 -33.54 21.72 -1.30
CA ASP A 183 -33.86 21.19 0.02
C ASP A 183 -34.21 19.69 -0.03
N MET A 184 -34.90 19.24 -1.09
CA MET A 184 -35.18 17.82 -1.31
C MET A 184 -33.89 17.01 -1.57
N ILE A 185 -32.95 17.58 -2.32
CA ILE A 185 -31.62 16.99 -2.51
C ILE A 185 -30.87 16.96 -1.16
N ALA A 186 -31.06 17.96 -0.31
CA ALA A 186 -30.42 18.01 1.00
C ALA A 186 -30.93 16.92 1.96
N ASP A 187 -32.21 16.56 1.89
CA ASP A 187 -32.86 15.57 2.79
C ASP A 187 -32.63 14.10 2.38
N ALA A 188 -32.37 13.81 1.11
CA ALA A 188 -32.42 12.43 0.59
C ALA A 188 -31.14 11.58 0.74
N ASN A 189 -30.24 11.88 1.69
CA ASN A 189 -28.90 11.25 1.73
C ASN A 189 -28.08 11.53 0.44
N ALA A 190 -28.50 12.50 -0.38
CA ALA A 190 -27.86 12.82 -1.68
C ALA A 190 -26.50 13.52 -1.52
N TRP A 191 -26.10 13.83 -0.28
CA TRP A 191 -24.75 14.23 0.10
C TRP A 191 -23.73 13.08 0.10
N SER A 192 -24.01 11.93 -0.51
CA SER A 192 -22.93 11.10 -1.02
C SER A 192 -22.29 11.82 -2.22
N VAL A 193 -21.48 12.84 -1.92
CA VAL A 193 -21.00 13.87 -2.85
C VAL A 193 -19.98 13.32 -3.85
N PHE A 194 -19.41 12.13 -3.63
CA PHE A 194 -18.43 11.56 -4.55
C PHE A 194 -18.62 10.05 -4.72
N HIS A 195 -18.53 9.61 -5.98
CA HIS A 195 -18.41 8.20 -6.32
C HIS A 195 -16.93 7.87 -6.47
N LEU A 196 -16.43 6.98 -5.62
CA LEU A 196 -15.09 6.43 -5.78
C LEU A 196 -15.19 5.11 -6.53
N LYS A 197 -14.78 5.14 -7.80
CA LYS A 197 -14.62 3.94 -8.61
C LYS A 197 -13.27 3.32 -8.31
N VAL A 198 -13.28 2.14 -7.71
CA VAL A 198 -12.05 1.42 -7.39
C VAL A 198 -11.98 0.15 -8.25
N GLU A 199 -10.95 0.06 -9.08
CA GLU A 199 -10.65 -1.09 -9.93
C GLU A 199 -9.53 -1.91 -9.29
N ASP A 200 -9.81 -3.18 -9.00
CA ASP A 200 -8.81 -4.13 -8.51
C ASP A 200 -8.15 -4.85 -9.70
N PRO A 201 -6.83 -4.78 -9.89
CA PRO A 201 -6.14 -5.52 -10.96
C PRO A 201 -6.07 -7.04 -10.72
N GLY A 202 -6.63 -7.55 -9.61
CA GLY A 202 -6.68 -8.98 -9.27
C GLY A 202 -5.83 -9.33 -8.06
N VAL A 203 -5.57 -8.37 -7.17
CA VAL A 203 -4.89 -8.63 -5.89
C VAL A 203 -5.84 -9.35 -4.94
N PHE A 204 -7.10 -8.96 -4.91
CA PHE A 204 -8.13 -9.57 -4.08
C PHE A 204 -8.92 -10.62 -4.88
N GLU A 205 -9.48 -11.61 -4.19
CA GLU A 205 -10.30 -12.66 -4.83
C GLU A 205 -11.61 -12.11 -5.40
N GLY A 206 -12.01 -10.91 -4.99
CA GLY A 206 -13.12 -10.20 -5.59
C GLY A 206 -13.51 -8.93 -4.86
N VAL A 207 -14.54 -8.27 -5.41
CA VAL A 207 -15.05 -6.97 -4.97
C VAL A 207 -15.40 -6.93 -3.47
N ALA A 208 -15.97 -8.00 -2.93
CA ALA A 208 -16.37 -8.07 -1.53
C ALA A 208 -15.17 -8.02 -0.57
N GLU A 209 -14.02 -8.57 -0.97
CA GLU A 209 -12.80 -8.60 -0.17
C GLU A 209 -12.12 -7.23 -0.16
N LEU A 210 -11.90 -6.62 -1.33
CA LEU A 210 -11.40 -5.25 -1.45
C LEU A 210 -12.29 -4.26 -0.69
N ARG A 211 -13.62 -4.40 -0.79
CA ARG A 211 -14.56 -3.54 -0.07
C ARG A 211 -14.39 -3.67 1.45
N ARG A 212 -14.20 -4.88 1.99
CA ARG A 212 -13.95 -5.09 3.43
C ARG A 212 -12.62 -4.47 3.88
N ALA A 213 -11.59 -4.52 3.03
CA ALA A 213 -10.30 -3.90 3.33
C ALA A 213 -10.42 -2.37 3.42
N LEU A 214 -11.12 -1.73 2.48
CA LEU A 214 -11.26 -0.27 2.40
C LEU A 214 -12.37 0.34 3.25
N ALA A 215 -13.41 -0.43 3.61
CA ALA A 215 -14.61 0.05 4.29
C ALA A 215 -14.38 0.98 5.49
N PRO A 216 -13.41 0.74 6.41
CA PRO A 216 -13.19 1.61 7.55
C PRO A 216 -12.68 3.01 7.19
N PHE A 217 -12.13 3.17 5.99
CA PHE A 217 -11.48 4.40 5.53
C PHE A 217 -12.35 5.19 4.56
N VAL A 218 -13.49 4.64 4.14
CA VAL A 218 -14.43 5.36 3.27
C VAL A 218 -15.02 6.53 4.07
N PRO A 219 -14.81 7.78 3.64
CA PRO A 219 -15.38 8.93 4.34
C PRO A 219 -16.91 8.85 4.39
N LEU A 220 -17.53 9.36 5.46
CA LEU A 220 -18.99 9.30 5.67
C LEU A 220 -19.82 9.88 4.51
N HIS A 221 -19.25 10.80 3.72
CA HIS A 221 -19.91 11.46 2.59
C HIS A 221 -19.52 10.88 1.22
N VAL A 222 -18.92 9.70 1.19
CA VAL A 222 -18.42 9.06 -0.03
C VAL A 222 -19.10 7.72 -0.25
N ARG A 223 -19.53 7.49 -1.50
CA ARG A 223 -20.02 6.17 -1.91
C ARG A 223 -18.91 5.42 -2.62
N LEU A 224 -18.46 4.32 -2.02
CA LEU A 224 -17.52 3.40 -2.65
C LEU A 224 -18.24 2.54 -3.69
N VAL A 225 -17.83 2.68 -4.96
CA VAL A 225 -18.29 1.87 -6.09
C VAL A 225 -17.11 1.01 -6.55
N VAL A 226 -17.04 -0.21 -6.06
CA VAL A 226 -15.96 -1.12 -6.49
C VAL A 226 -16.36 -1.78 -7.81
N ILE A 227 -15.48 -1.71 -8.80
CA ILE A 227 -15.67 -2.32 -10.11
C ILE A 227 -14.73 -3.51 -10.20
N GLU A 228 -15.28 -4.68 -10.52
CA GLU A 228 -14.47 -5.86 -10.80
C GLU A 228 -13.77 -5.65 -12.15
N ALA A 229 -12.45 -5.49 -12.16
CA ALA A 229 -11.70 -5.55 -13.39
C ALA A 229 -11.59 -7.02 -13.80
N ARG A 230 -12.66 -7.59 -14.36
CA ARG A 230 -12.55 -8.87 -15.07
C ARG A 230 -11.46 -8.69 -16.11
N ALA A 231 -10.40 -9.48 -15.95
CA ALA A 231 -9.19 -9.51 -16.75
C ALA A 231 -9.32 -8.73 -18.07
N ARG A 232 -8.46 -7.73 -18.25
CA ARG A 232 -7.99 -7.39 -19.59
C ARG A 232 -7.22 -8.61 -20.13
N LEU A 233 -7.97 -9.67 -20.45
CA LEU A 233 -7.56 -10.65 -21.43
C LEU A 233 -7.42 -9.86 -22.72
N THR A 234 -6.17 -9.72 -23.13
CA THR A 234 -5.73 -9.34 -24.46
C THR A 234 -6.48 -10.16 -25.51
N LEU A 235 -7.66 -9.69 -25.90
CA LEU A 235 -8.31 -10.06 -27.15
C LEU A 235 -8.34 -8.81 -28.02
N SER A 236 -7.28 -8.69 -28.80
CA SER A 236 -7.26 -7.84 -29.98
C SER A 236 -8.49 -8.14 -30.85
N GLY A 237 -9.45 -7.23 -30.91
CA GLY A 237 -10.30 -7.08 -32.10
C GLY A 237 -11.80 -7.37 -32.00
N LEU A 238 -12.47 -7.31 -30.84
CA LEU A 238 -13.94 -7.27 -30.82
C LEU A 238 -14.50 -6.11 -29.98
N PRO A 239 -15.54 -5.40 -30.47
CA PRO A 239 -16.14 -4.27 -29.77
C PRO A 239 -16.92 -4.75 -28.54
N LEU A 240 -16.47 -4.31 -27.36
CA LEU A 240 -17.14 -4.51 -26.07
C LEU A 240 -18.46 -3.73 -26.04
N THR A 241 -19.57 -4.46 -25.97
CA THR A 241 -20.86 -3.86 -25.55
C THR A 241 -20.89 -3.91 -24.02
N LEU A 242 -20.82 -2.73 -23.39
CA LEU A 242 -20.88 -2.54 -21.94
C LEU A 242 -22.20 -3.08 -21.37
N LEU A 243 -22.11 -4.09 -20.51
CA LEU A 243 -23.20 -4.52 -19.63
C LEU A 243 -22.92 -4.01 -18.21
N SER A 244 -23.13 -2.71 -17.99
CA SER A 244 -23.24 -2.14 -16.65
C SER A 244 -24.70 -2.27 -16.20
N LYS A 245 -25.02 -3.30 -15.42
CA LYS A 245 -26.26 -3.31 -14.62
C LYS A 245 -25.93 -2.78 -13.22
N PRO A 246 -26.49 -1.65 -12.79
CA PRO A 246 -26.50 -1.31 -11.38
C PRO A 246 -27.39 -2.31 -10.64
N LEU A 247 -26.84 -3.00 -9.64
CA LEU A 247 -27.61 -3.75 -8.65
C LEU A 247 -28.14 -2.75 -7.62
N THR A 248 -29.39 -2.34 -7.80
CA THR A 248 -30.20 -1.72 -6.75
C THR A 248 -30.74 -2.82 -5.84
N LEU A 249 -30.41 -2.76 -4.55
CA LEU A 249 -31.03 -3.57 -3.52
C LEU A 249 -32.32 -2.88 -3.05
N GLY A 250 -33.42 -3.65 -2.99
CA GLY A 250 -34.52 -3.39 -2.08
C GLY A 250 -34.23 -3.97 -0.70
#